data_AF-A0A2H9TN70-F1
#
_entry.id   AF-A0A2H9TN70-F1
#
_cell.length_a   1.000
_cell.length_b   1.000
_cell.length_c   1.000
_cell.angle_alpha   90.00
_cell.angle_beta   90.00
_cell.angle_gamma   90.00
#
_symmetry.space_group_name_H-M   'P 1'
#
loop_
_entity.id
_entity.type
_entity.pdbx_description
1 polymer ?
#
loop_
_entity_poly.entity_id
_entity_poly.type
_entity_poly.pdbx_seq_one_letter_code
_entity_poly.pdbx_strand_id
1 'polypeptide(L)'
;MSSASVDRRRNAGPDVSVRPLPLESKDTSSTLDANYVRRDGRYPEQLRPYVITPGIVTRAPGSVYVEVGNTKIVCSVYGPRSAGSRTATKSFQTLGNVSCEINYAPFSGPQRCPHPPETEEEDLALLLLQAICPAIRRDLFPNSYLDIFVTVLERDGSILPTAITAASLALHHCGIEMLDTVLACTAVYSDVWVMDPTNREEVGARVTVCMLPNIDQVTQIWVTGKVPCEQLTEALALCADATRALYDNMIKPVLEALQ
;
A
#
# COMPACT_ATOMS: atom_id res chain seq x y z
N MET A 1 -26.43 4.12 26.28
CA MET A 1 -26.84 3.84 24.88
C MET A 1 -26.64 5.13 24.10
N SER A 2 -25.45 5.33 23.53
CA SER A 2 -25.15 6.52 22.73
C SER A 2 -25.81 6.37 21.36
N SER A 3 -26.72 7.27 21.01
CA SER A 3 -27.35 7.34 19.70
C SER A 3 -26.27 7.47 18.62
N ALA A 4 -26.13 6.46 17.75
CA ALA A 4 -25.32 6.59 16.55
C ALA A 4 -25.83 7.80 15.75
N SER A 5 -24.98 8.80 15.54
CA SER A 5 -25.35 10.00 14.79
C SER A 5 -25.69 9.61 13.36
N VAL A 6 -26.98 9.65 13.02
CA VAL A 6 -27.46 9.31 11.67
C VAL A 6 -26.84 10.27 10.65
N ASP A 7 -26.10 9.71 9.69
CA ASP A 7 -25.51 10.47 8.60
C ASP A 7 -26.62 11.03 7.69
N ARG A 8 -26.77 12.36 7.69
CA ARG A 8 -27.78 13.08 6.89
C ARG A 8 -27.33 13.40 5.47
N ARG A 9 -26.08 13.12 5.11
CA ARG A 9 -25.53 13.40 3.77
C ARG A 9 -25.67 12.22 2.80
N ARG A 10 -26.14 11.07 3.29
CA ARG A 10 -26.24 9.81 2.55
C ARG A 10 -27.65 9.25 2.59
N ASN A 11 -27.91 8.29 1.71
CA ASN A 11 -29.16 7.53 1.73
C ASN A 11 -29.29 6.80 3.08
N ALA A 12 -30.49 6.86 3.66
CA ALA A 12 -30.81 6.16 4.89
C ALA A 12 -30.82 4.65 4.64
N GLY A 13 -29.74 3.99 5.03
CA GLY A 13 -29.62 2.53 5.05
C GLY A 13 -30.11 1.94 6.38
N PRO A 14 -30.10 0.60 6.51
CA PRO A 14 -30.33 -0.05 7.80
C PRO A 14 -29.20 0.33 8.79
N ASP A 15 -29.54 0.41 10.08
CA ASP A 15 -28.58 0.74 11.15
C ASP A 15 -27.45 -0.29 11.26
N VAL A 16 -27.75 -1.55 10.95
CA VAL A 16 -26.80 -2.67 11.00
C VAL A 16 -26.88 -3.43 9.68
N SER A 17 -25.73 -3.56 9.02
CA SER A 17 -25.55 -4.47 7.89
C SER A 17 -24.65 -5.62 8.32
N VAL A 18 -25.18 -6.84 8.31
CA VAL A 18 -24.40 -8.04 8.64
C VAL A 18 -24.11 -8.79 7.35
N ARG A 19 -22.87 -9.29 7.22
CA ARG A 19 -22.49 -10.20 6.14
C ARG A 19 -23.30 -11.50 6.25
N PRO A 20 -23.83 -12.06 5.16
CA PRO A 20 -24.37 -13.42 5.20
C PRO A 20 -23.25 -14.38 5.60
N LEU A 21 -23.51 -15.29 6.53
CA LEU A 21 -22.53 -16.30 6.92
C LEU A 21 -22.05 -17.04 5.65
N PRO A 22 -20.74 -17.27 5.48
CA PRO A 22 -20.25 -18.08 4.37
C PRO A 22 -20.97 -19.43 4.41
N LEU A 23 -21.54 -19.85 3.27
CA LEU A 23 -21.86 -21.26 3.04
C LEU A 23 -20.52 -21.99 3.21
N GLU A 24 -20.44 -22.88 4.21
CA GLU A 24 -19.19 -23.37 4.80
C GLU A 24 -18.08 -23.71 3.78
N SER A 25 -16.85 -23.27 4.09
CA SER A 25 -15.76 -24.23 4.31
C SER A 25 -14.86 -23.72 5.44
N LYS A 26 -14.92 -24.42 6.57
CA LYS A 26 -13.89 -24.31 7.61
C LYS A 26 -12.62 -25.00 7.09
N ASP A 27 -11.95 -24.40 6.13
CA ASP A 27 -10.63 -24.86 5.70
C ASP A 27 -9.59 -24.35 6.69
N THR A 28 -9.67 -24.97 7.88
CA THR A 28 -8.64 -25.02 8.92
C THR A 28 -7.49 -25.88 8.39
N SER A 29 -6.90 -25.50 7.26
CA SER A 29 -5.76 -26.20 6.67
C SER A 29 -4.55 -25.31 6.71
N SER A 30 -3.41 -25.90 7.04
CA SER A 30 -2.09 -25.28 7.04
C SER A 30 -1.89 -24.39 5.81
N THR A 31 -1.14 -23.31 6.01
CA THR A 31 -0.69 -22.40 4.95
C THR A 31 0.19 -23.12 3.91
N LEU A 32 0.85 -24.20 4.31
CA LEU A 32 1.73 -25.01 3.49
C LEU A 32 1.20 -26.45 3.39
N ASP A 33 1.26 -27.02 2.19
CA ASP A 33 1.12 -28.45 1.97
C ASP A 33 2.41 -29.19 2.37
N ALA A 34 2.35 -30.53 2.49
CA ALA A 34 3.49 -31.38 2.88
C ALA A 34 4.74 -31.26 1.97
N ASN A 35 4.61 -30.60 0.81
CA ASN A 35 5.68 -30.31 -0.14
C ASN A 35 6.20 -28.86 -0.07
N TYR A 36 5.87 -28.08 0.97
CA TYR A 36 6.21 -26.65 1.10
C TYR A 36 5.68 -25.77 -0.05
N VAL A 37 4.60 -26.20 -0.68
CA VAL A 37 3.91 -25.43 -1.73
C VAL A 37 2.70 -24.74 -1.11
N ARG A 38 2.49 -23.47 -1.47
CA ARG A 38 1.33 -22.68 -1.04
C ARG A 38 0.06 -23.18 -1.71
N ARG A 39 -1.11 -22.87 -1.15
CA ARG A 39 -2.40 -23.23 -1.77
C ARG A 39 -2.58 -22.73 -3.21
N ASP A 40 -1.89 -21.65 -3.58
CA ASP A 40 -1.89 -21.10 -4.93
C ASP A 40 -0.93 -21.83 -5.90
N GLY A 41 -0.20 -22.85 -5.44
CA GLY A 41 0.83 -23.54 -6.22
C GLY A 41 2.18 -22.81 -6.29
N ARG A 42 2.35 -21.71 -5.54
CA ARG A 42 3.57 -20.88 -5.51
C ARG A 42 4.57 -21.35 -4.46
N TYR A 43 5.85 -21.08 -4.69
CA TYR A 43 6.90 -21.24 -3.69
C TYR A 43 6.82 -20.13 -2.62
N PRO A 44 7.36 -20.37 -1.41
CA PRO A 44 7.34 -19.38 -0.32
C PRO A 44 7.98 -18.03 -0.71
N GLU A 45 9.05 -18.04 -1.50
CA GLU A 45 9.79 -16.85 -1.91
C GLU A 45 9.18 -16.14 -3.15
N GLN A 46 8.22 -16.80 -3.82
CA GLN A 46 7.71 -16.33 -5.10
C GLN A 46 6.60 -15.28 -4.94
N LEU A 47 6.86 -14.08 -5.46
CA LEU A 47 5.90 -12.97 -5.53
C LEU A 47 4.76 -13.25 -6.52
N ARG A 48 3.61 -12.59 -6.33
CA ARG A 48 2.51 -12.60 -7.30
C ARG A 48 2.89 -11.85 -8.58
N PRO A 49 2.23 -12.14 -9.72
CA PRO A 49 2.39 -11.33 -10.91
C PRO A 49 1.93 -9.90 -10.65
N TYR A 50 2.77 -8.92 -11.01
CA TYR A 50 2.45 -7.50 -10.99
C TYR A 50 1.95 -7.07 -12.37
N VAL A 51 0.82 -6.38 -12.41
CA VAL A 51 0.36 -5.66 -13.61
C VAL A 51 0.28 -4.20 -13.25
N ILE A 52 1.06 -3.39 -13.96
CA ILE A 52 1.18 -1.96 -13.69
C ILE A 52 0.75 -1.22 -14.94
N THR A 53 -0.20 -0.32 -14.80
CA THR A 53 -0.70 0.51 -15.90
C THR A 53 -0.71 1.97 -15.46
N PRO A 54 0.30 2.75 -15.84
CA PRO A 54 0.30 4.18 -15.55
C PRO A 54 -0.70 4.94 -16.42
N GLY A 55 -1.10 6.14 -15.99
CA GLY A 55 -1.95 7.04 -16.76
C GLY A 55 -3.44 6.67 -16.83
N ILE A 56 -3.94 5.81 -15.92
CA ILE A 56 -5.32 5.31 -15.94
C ILE A 56 -6.36 6.42 -15.69
N VAL A 57 -6.06 7.39 -14.82
CA VAL A 57 -6.95 8.52 -14.49
C VAL A 57 -6.51 9.75 -15.27
N THR A 58 -7.21 10.03 -16.37
CA THR A 58 -6.89 11.16 -17.27
C THR A 58 -7.02 12.55 -16.63
N ARG A 59 -7.81 12.67 -15.55
CA ARG A 59 -8.00 13.94 -14.83
C ARG A 59 -6.92 14.22 -13.78
N ALA A 60 -6.18 13.20 -13.36
CA ALA A 60 -5.12 13.36 -12.38
C ALA A 60 -3.78 13.51 -13.11
N PRO A 61 -2.90 14.44 -12.70
CA PRO A 61 -1.60 14.62 -13.35
C PRO A 61 -0.70 13.38 -13.17
N GLY A 62 -0.77 12.73 -12.00
CA GLY A 62 -0.18 11.42 -11.78
C GLY A 62 -1.25 10.38 -11.52
N SER A 63 -1.24 9.25 -12.23
CA SER A 63 -2.09 8.12 -11.86
C SER A 63 -1.50 6.79 -12.28
N VAL A 64 -1.75 5.76 -11.49
CA VAL A 64 -1.29 4.40 -11.75
C VAL A 64 -2.32 3.41 -11.25
N TYR A 65 -2.57 2.37 -12.04
CA TYR A 65 -3.24 1.16 -11.63
C TYR A 65 -2.20 0.07 -11.36
N VAL A 66 -2.28 -0.58 -10.20
CA VAL A 66 -1.43 -1.70 -9.84
C VAL A 66 -2.31 -2.87 -9.43
N GLU A 67 -2.01 -4.04 -9.98
CA GLU A 67 -2.61 -5.31 -9.65
C GLU A 67 -1.53 -6.30 -9.23
N VAL A 68 -1.73 -6.92 -8.08
CA VAL A 68 -0.83 -7.92 -7.48
C VAL A 68 -1.67 -9.15 -7.14
N GLY A 69 -1.74 -10.09 -8.08
CA GLY A 69 -2.76 -11.15 -8.05
C GLY A 69 -4.18 -10.56 -8.00
N ASN A 70 -4.93 -10.81 -6.93
CA ASN A 70 -6.28 -10.23 -6.78
C ASN A 70 -6.29 -8.87 -6.06
N THR A 71 -5.16 -8.40 -5.51
CA THR A 71 -5.11 -7.07 -4.89
C THR A 71 -5.02 -6.01 -5.98
N LYS A 72 -6.05 -5.16 -6.09
CA LYS A 72 -6.16 -4.12 -7.13
C LYS A 72 -6.24 -2.75 -6.49
N ILE A 73 -5.33 -1.86 -6.87
CA ILE A 73 -5.20 -0.52 -6.30
C ILE A 73 -5.09 0.51 -7.43
N VAL A 74 -5.82 1.62 -7.28
CA VAL A 74 -5.66 2.81 -8.11
C VAL A 74 -5.06 3.91 -7.24
N CYS A 75 -3.93 4.47 -7.67
CA CYS A 75 -3.34 5.63 -7.05
C CYS A 75 -3.48 6.84 -7.96
N SER A 76 -3.86 7.99 -7.39
CA SER A 76 -3.92 9.28 -8.06
C SER A 76 -3.15 10.30 -7.23
N VAL A 77 -2.28 11.05 -7.90
CA VAL A 77 -1.45 12.08 -7.30
C VAL A 77 -1.86 13.41 -7.88
N TYR A 78 -2.06 14.39 -6.99
CA TYR A 78 -2.30 15.78 -7.36
C TYR A 78 -1.08 16.61 -6.96
N GLY A 79 -0.27 16.88 -7.98
CA GLY A 79 1.01 17.57 -7.90
C GLY A 79 0.90 19.08 -7.64
N PRO A 80 2.04 19.70 -7.31
CA PRO A 80 2.16 20.65 -6.21
C PRO A 80 1.25 21.85 -6.38
N ARG A 81 0.25 21.94 -5.51
CA ARG A 81 -0.66 23.08 -5.44
C ARG A 81 -0.12 24.05 -4.42
N SER A 82 0.04 25.32 -4.79
CA SER A 82 0.39 26.35 -3.81
C SER A 82 -0.64 26.32 -2.67
N ALA A 83 -0.16 26.37 -1.43
CA ALA A 83 -1.02 26.60 -0.28
C ALA A 83 -1.85 27.86 -0.54
N GLY A 84 -3.16 27.70 -0.76
CA GLY A 84 -4.03 28.85 -0.96
C GLY A 84 -3.99 29.77 0.25
N SER A 85 -4.27 31.06 0.05
CA SER A 85 -4.29 32.12 1.09
C SER A 85 -5.07 31.79 2.38
N ARG A 86 -5.93 30.75 2.37
CA ARG A 86 -6.64 30.25 3.57
C ARG A 86 -5.73 29.69 4.67
N THR A 87 -4.45 29.49 4.42
CA THR A 87 -3.45 29.07 5.42
C THR A 87 -2.43 30.16 5.74
N ALA A 88 -2.72 31.43 5.44
CA ALA A 88 -1.83 32.58 5.69
C ALA A 88 -1.46 32.83 7.18
N THR A 89 -2.07 32.09 8.11
CA THR A 89 -1.69 32.06 9.54
C THR A 89 -0.68 30.98 9.91
N LYS A 90 -0.35 30.04 9.02
CA LYS A 90 0.79 29.13 9.25
C LYS A 90 2.05 29.81 8.73
N SER A 91 3.10 29.79 9.54
CA SER A 91 4.43 30.28 9.19
C SER A 91 4.88 29.70 7.85
N PHE A 92 5.66 30.48 7.10
CA PHE A 92 6.28 30.03 5.85
C PHE A 92 7.01 28.70 6.09
N GLN A 93 6.59 27.66 5.38
CA GLN A 93 7.19 26.33 5.48
C GLN A 93 8.25 26.18 4.38
N THR A 94 9.48 25.97 4.81
CA THR A 94 10.64 25.75 3.91
C THR A 94 10.51 24.47 3.11
N LEU A 95 9.76 23.49 3.62
CA LEU A 95 9.51 22.20 2.97
C LEU A 95 8.09 22.16 2.41
N GLY A 96 7.92 21.54 1.24
CA GLY A 96 6.59 21.20 0.72
C GLY A 96 5.87 20.20 1.63
N ASN A 97 4.54 20.26 1.67
CA ASN A 97 3.71 19.35 2.46
C ASN A 97 3.21 18.20 1.59
N VAL A 98 3.24 16.99 2.16
CA VAL A 98 2.71 15.79 1.53
C VAL A 98 1.56 15.28 2.38
N SER A 99 0.41 15.04 1.75
CA SER A 99 -0.76 14.42 2.36
C SER A 99 -1.03 13.11 1.65
N CYS A 100 -1.33 12.08 2.42
CA CYS A 100 -1.66 10.76 1.90
C CYS A 100 -3.01 10.35 2.46
N GLU A 101 -3.87 9.85 1.59
CA GLU A 101 -5.18 9.32 1.96
C GLU A 101 -5.35 7.94 1.32
N ILE A 102 -5.73 6.95 2.13
CA ILE A 102 -6.07 5.60 1.67
C ILE A 102 -7.55 5.40 1.93
N ASN A 103 -8.28 4.92 0.93
CA ASN A 103 -9.71 4.68 1.01
C ASN A 103 -10.03 3.29 0.44
N TYR A 104 -10.69 2.44 1.22
CA TYR A 104 -11.21 1.17 0.74
C TYR A 104 -12.52 1.41 -0.02
N ALA A 105 -12.60 0.88 -1.25
CA ALA A 105 -13.89 0.81 -1.92
C ALA A 105 -14.85 -0.04 -1.05
N PRO A 106 -16.15 0.31 -0.97
CA PRO A 106 -17.10 -0.41 -0.11
C PRO A 106 -17.31 -1.87 -0.53
N PHE A 107 -16.93 -2.24 -1.75
CA PHE A 107 -16.99 -3.60 -2.29
C PHE A 107 -15.62 -4.30 -2.32
N SER A 108 -14.57 -3.69 -1.76
CA SER A 108 -13.19 -4.19 -1.89
C SER A 108 -12.93 -5.51 -1.15
N GLY A 109 -13.74 -5.82 -0.15
CA GLY A 109 -13.52 -6.94 0.73
C GLY A 109 -14.76 -7.81 0.97
N PRO A 110 -14.55 -8.93 1.70
CA PRO A 110 -15.62 -9.84 2.10
C PRO A 110 -16.72 -9.19 2.95
N GLN A 111 -16.36 -8.14 3.68
CA GLN A 111 -17.25 -7.31 4.45
C GLN A 111 -17.25 -5.91 3.85
N ARG A 112 -18.44 -5.31 3.73
CA ARG A 112 -18.58 -3.95 3.23
C ARG A 112 -17.95 -2.95 4.20
N CYS A 113 -16.97 -2.20 3.73
CA CYS A 113 -16.38 -1.09 4.48
C CYS A 113 -17.41 0.03 4.62
N PRO A 114 -17.70 0.50 5.85
CA PRO A 114 -18.55 1.66 6.06
C PRO A 114 -17.82 2.93 5.66
N HIS A 115 -18.56 4.03 5.63
CA HIS A 115 -17.98 5.37 5.59
C HIS A 115 -18.62 6.15 6.73
N PRO A 116 -17.89 6.92 7.56
CA PRO A 116 -16.53 7.45 7.40
C PRO A 116 -15.40 6.39 7.43
N PRO A 117 -14.18 6.75 6.97
CA PRO A 117 -13.00 5.89 7.02
C PRO A 117 -12.80 5.29 8.41
N GLU A 118 -12.38 4.02 8.46
CA GLU A 118 -12.03 3.34 9.70
C GLU A 118 -10.59 3.69 10.12
N THR A 119 -10.27 3.51 11.40
CA THR A 119 -8.93 3.79 11.94
C THR A 119 -7.81 3.03 11.20
N GLU A 120 -8.09 1.83 10.66
CA GLU A 120 -7.11 1.07 9.87
C GLU A 120 -6.67 1.83 8.60
N GLU A 121 -7.58 2.56 7.94
CA GLU A 121 -7.26 3.33 6.72
C GLU A 121 -6.34 4.51 7.06
N GLU A 122 -6.62 5.19 8.17
CA GLU A 122 -5.82 6.31 8.66
C GLU A 122 -4.40 5.85 9.06
N ASP A 123 -4.29 4.70 9.74
CA ASP A 123 -3.00 4.12 10.12
C ASP A 123 -2.17 3.76 8.88
N LEU A 124 -2.78 3.13 7.88
CA LEU A 124 -2.10 2.81 6.62
C LEU A 124 -1.69 4.05 5.85
N ALA A 125 -2.51 5.11 5.86
CA ALA A 125 -2.18 6.37 5.22
C ALA A 125 -0.97 7.03 5.87
N LEU A 126 -0.87 6.96 7.20
CA LEU A 126 0.30 7.43 7.94
C LEU A 126 1.56 6.62 7.61
N LEU A 127 1.44 5.29 7.54
CA LEU A 127 2.56 4.42 7.16
C LEU A 127 3.03 4.73 5.73
N LEU A 128 2.11 4.90 4.78
CA LEU A 128 2.43 5.27 3.41
C LEU A 128 3.11 6.64 3.33
N LEU A 129 2.64 7.62 4.09
CA LEU A 129 3.28 8.93 4.19
C LEU A 129 4.72 8.83 4.71
N GLN A 130 4.96 8.04 5.76
CA GLN A 130 6.29 7.83 6.33
C GLN A 130 7.25 7.16 5.35
N ALA A 131 6.80 6.16 4.60
CA ALA A 131 7.60 5.45 3.61
C ALA A 131 8.04 6.35 2.44
N ILE A 132 7.17 7.27 2.01
CA ILE A 132 7.36 8.08 0.80
C ILE A 132 8.07 9.40 1.06
N CYS A 133 7.87 10.01 2.24
CA CYS A 133 8.51 11.27 2.62
C CYS A 133 10.04 11.34 2.36
N PRO A 134 10.86 10.31 2.70
CA PRO A 134 12.30 10.37 2.46
C PRO A 134 12.68 10.29 0.97
N ALA A 135 11.79 9.78 0.11
CA ALA A 135 12.06 9.64 -1.32
C ALA A 135 11.82 10.94 -2.09
N ILE A 136 10.91 11.80 -1.62
CA ILE A 136 10.52 13.03 -2.31
C ILE A 136 11.46 14.19 -1.94
N ARG A 137 11.94 14.93 -2.95
CA ARG A 137 12.73 16.15 -2.73
C ARG A 137 11.84 17.35 -2.39
N ARG A 138 11.36 17.40 -1.15
CA ARG A 138 10.44 18.43 -0.64
C ARG A 138 11.00 19.87 -0.63
N ASP A 139 12.32 20.02 -0.72
CA ASP A 139 13.00 21.32 -0.76
C ASP A 139 12.72 22.12 -2.04
N LEU A 140 12.34 21.44 -3.12
CA LEU A 140 12.12 22.06 -4.44
C LEU A 140 10.82 22.86 -4.52
N PHE A 141 9.84 22.55 -3.67
CA PHE A 141 8.51 23.15 -3.71
C PHE A 141 8.07 23.64 -2.31
N PRO A 142 8.71 24.69 -1.76
CA PRO A 142 8.29 25.26 -0.49
C PRO A 142 6.83 25.71 -0.55
N ASN A 143 6.11 25.58 0.58
CA ASN A 143 4.71 26.00 0.72
C ASN A 143 3.73 25.43 -0.32
N SER A 144 4.04 24.28 -0.91
CA SER A 144 3.13 23.58 -1.82
C SER A 144 2.60 22.31 -1.16
N TYR A 145 1.40 21.90 -1.55
CA TYR A 145 0.74 20.68 -1.12
C TYR A 145 0.74 19.65 -2.24
N LEU A 146 1.17 18.45 -1.89
CA LEU A 146 1.14 17.26 -2.72
C LEU A 146 0.18 16.27 -2.08
N ASP A 147 -0.91 15.94 -2.77
CA ASP A 147 -1.91 15.02 -2.25
C ASP A 147 -1.86 13.70 -3.02
N ILE A 148 -1.70 12.60 -2.28
CA ILE A 148 -1.65 11.24 -2.80
C ILE A 148 -2.92 10.52 -2.33
N PHE A 149 -3.77 10.14 -3.26
CA PHE A 149 -4.99 9.39 -2.99
C PHE A 149 -4.84 7.97 -3.50
N VAL A 150 -4.95 7.01 -2.60
CA VAL A 150 -4.92 5.58 -2.91
C VAL A 150 -6.31 5.01 -2.67
N THR A 151 -6.92 4.48 -3.73
CA THR A 151 -8.20 3.77 -3.65
C THR A 151 -7.97 2.28 -3.86
N VAL A 152 -8.28 1.48 -2.86
CA VAL A 152 -8.17 0.02 -2.94
C VAL A 152 -9.47 -0.53 -3.49
N LEU A 153 -9.41 -1.18 -4.65
CA LEU A 153 -10.56 -1.75 -5.34
C LEU A 153 -10.85 -3.18 -4.89
N GLU A 154 -9.81 -3.97 -4.62
CA GLU A 154 -9.92 -5.36 -4.19
C GLU A 154 -8.80 -5.70 -3.19
N ARG A 155 -9.15 -6.37 -2.09
CA ARG A 155 -8.28 -6.64 -0.94
C ARG A 155 -7.95 -8.14 -0.86
N ASP A 156 -6.75 -8.52 -1.31
CA ASP A 156 -6.25 -9.90 -1.21
C ASP A 156 -4.84 -9.97 -0.60
N GLY A 157 -4.56 -9.15 0.41
CA GLY A 157 -3.27 -9.13 1.14
C GLY A 157 -2.19 -8.24 0.50
N SER A 158 -1.13 -7.95 1.26
CA SER A 158 -0.01 -7.06 0.88
C SER A 158 -0.46 -5.67 0.41
N ILE A 159 -1.43 -5.08 1.09
CA ILE A 159 -2.04 -3.79 0.67
C ILE A 159 -1.04 -2.66 0.84
N LEU A 160 -0.38 -2.58 2.01
CA LEU A 160 0.59 -1.54 2.33
C LEU A 160 1.74 -1.48 1.30
N PRO A 161 2.47 -2.58 1.00
CA PRO A 161 3.56 -2.51 0.03
C PRO A 161 3.08 -2.18 -1.39
N THR A 162 1.91 -2.70 -1.78
CA THR A 162 1.31 -2.42 -3.10
C THR A 162 0.92 -0.95 -3.20
N ALA A 163 0.34 -0.36 -2.14
CA ALA A 163 -0.02 1.04 -2.07
C ALA A 163 1.20 1.96 -2.15
N ILE A 164 2.28 1.64 -1.43
CA ILE A 164 3.54 2.40 -1.47
C ILE A 164 4.15 2.37 -2.87
N THR A 165 4.21 1.18 -3.48
CA THR A 165 4.73 1.00 -4.84
C THR A 165 3.89 1.77 -5.86
N ALA A 166 2.56 1.68 -5.76
CA ALA A 166 1.64 2.41 -6.63
C ALA A 166 1.78 3.94 -6.49
N ALA A 167 1.94 4.42 -5.26
CA ALA A 167 2.14 5.84 -4.99
C ALA A 167 3.48 6.35 -5.52
N SER A 168 4.57 5.59 -5.37
CA SER A 168 5.87 5.95 -5.95
C SER A 168 5.79 6.05 -7.47
N LEU A 169 5.16 5.08 -8.13
CA LEU A 169 4.98 5.11 -9.59
C LEU A 169 4.09 6.28 -10.04
N ALA A 170 3.03 6.61 -9.27
CA ALA A 170 2.17 7.73 -9.58
C ALA A 170 2.85 9.08 -9.41
N LEU A 171 3.77 9.20 -8.43
CA LEU A 171 4.63 10.37 -8.27
C LEU A 171 5.59 10.53 -9.45
N HIS A 172 6.15 9.41 -9.92
CA HIS A 172 7.01 9.39 -11.11
C HIS A 172 6.24 9.83 -12.37
N HIS A 173 5.04 9.28 -12.59
CA HIS A 173 4.16 9.69 -13.69
C HIS A 173 3.76 11.17 -13.61
N CYS A 174 3.60 11.73 -12.41
CA CYS A 174 3.32 13.15 -12.22
C CYS A 174 4.52 14.06 -12.57
N GLY A 175 5.73 13.49 -12.74
CA GLY A 175 6.96 14.25 -12.97
C GLY A 175 7.49 14.95 -11.72
N ILE A 176 7.17 14.42 -10.52
CA ILE A 176 7.68 14.99 -9.26
C ILE A 176 9.09 14.45 -9.03
N GLU A 177 10.02 15.35 -8.70
CA GLU A 177 11.40 14.98 -8.40
C GLU A 177 11.49 14.14 -7.13
N MET A 178 11.88 12.88 -7.32
CA MET A 178 12.20 11.92 -6.26
C MET A 178 13.67 11.51 -6.37
N LEU A 179 14.27 11.13 -5.25
CA LEU A 179 15.62 10.58 -5.21
C LEU A 179 15.69 9.21 -5.90
N ASP A 180 14.70 8.37 -5.62
CA ASP A 180 14.53 7.05 -6.19
C ASP A 180 13.07 6.59 -6.02
N THR A 181 12.67 5.53 -6.73
CA THR A 181 11.36 4.91 -6.54
C THR A 181 11.32 4.09 -5.27
N VAL A 182 10.24 4.18 -4.50
CA VAL A 182 10.05 3.38 -3.29
C VAL A 182 9.32 2.10 -3.64
N LEU A 183 9.96 0.98 -3.35
CA LEU A 183 9.36 -0.35 -3.42
C LEU A 183 9.19 -0.91 -2.04
N ALA A 184 8.20 -1.78 -1.88
CA ALA A 184 7.97 -2.44 -0.63
C ALA A 184 7.54 -3.89 -0.87
N CYS A 185 7.95 -4.76 0.05
CA CYS A 185 7.53 -6.15 0.11
C CYS A 185 7.13 -6.50 1.54
N THR A 186 6.15 -7.39 1.66
CA THR A 186 5.71 -7.95 2.94
C THR A 186 6.05 -9.44 2.97
N ALA A 187 6.60 -9.88 4.09
CA ALA A 187 6.79 -11.29 4.43
C ALA A 187 5.95 -11.63 5.66
N VAL A 188 5.37 -12.84 5.67
CA VAL A 188 4.67 -13.40 6.83
C VAL A 188 5.37 -14.66 7.29
N TYR A 189 5.44 -14.82 8.61
CA TYR A 189 5.98 -16.02 9.23
C TYR A 189 4.87 -17.06 9.42
N SER A 190 4.99 -18.20 8.75
CA SER A 190 4.09 -19.34 8.88
C SER A 190 4.87 -20.64 8.78
N ASP A 191 5.62 -20.96 9.86
CA ASP A 191 6.68 -21.98 9.95
C ASP A 191 7.90 -21.74 9.04
N VAL A 192 7.68 -21.18 7.85
CA VAL A 192 8.66 -20.66 6.90
C VAL A 192 8.28 -19.22 6.54
N TRP A 193 9.23 -18.42 6.10
CA TRP A 193 8.97 -17.09 5.55
C TRP A 193 8.27 -17.18 4.20
N VAL A 194 7.08 -16.59 4.13
CA VAL A 194 6.29 -16.49 2.90
C VAL A 194 6.29 -15.04 2.43
N MET A 195 6.81 -14.82 1.24
CA MET A 195 6.84 -13.53 0.56
C MET A 195 5.51 -13.25 -0.14
N ASP A 196 5.06 -12.01 -0.06
CA ASP A 196 3.81 -11.52 -0.65
C ASP A 196 2.60 -12.42 -0.31
N PRO A 197 2.14 -12.37 0.95
CA PRO A 197 1.01 -13.16 1.44
C PRO A 197 -0.32 -12.75 0.81
N THR A 198 -1.22 -13.72 0.69
CA THR A 198 -2.65 -13.49 0.43
C THR A 198 -3.39 -13.11 1.71
N ASN A 199 -4.61 -12.58 1.61
CA ASN A 199 -5.39 -12.19 2.80
C ASN A 199 -5.59 -13.35 3.81
N ARG A 200 -5.63 -14.59 3.31
CA ARG A 200 -5.75 -15.79 4.15
C ARG A 200 -4.47 -16.17 4.88
N GLU A 201 -3.32 -15.87 4.29
CA GLU A 201 -1.99 -16.15 4.85
C GLU A 201 -1.53 -15.04 5.80
N GLU A 202 -2.12 -13.83 5.74
CA GLU A 202 -1.84 -12.69 6.65
C GLU A 202 -2.27 -12.92 8.12
N VAL A 203 -2.38 -14.17 8.56
CA VAL A 203 -2.69 -14.56 9.93
C VAL A 203 -1.39 -14.83 10.66
N GLY A 204 -0.86 -13.82 11.37
CA GLY A 204 0.30 -14.01 12.24
C GLY A 204 1.26 -12.83 12.23
N ALA A 205 2.55 -13.16 12.35
CA ALA A 205 3.59 -12.14 12.36
C ALA A 205 3.97 -11.75 10.93
N ARG A 206 3.97 -10.43 10.66
CA ARG A 206 4.29 -9.85 9.37
C ARG A 206 5.39 -8.82 9.50
N VAL A 207 6.24 -8.78 8.48
CA VAL A 207 7.33 -7.84 8.32
C VAL A 207 7.13 -7.18 6.97
N THR A 208 7.05 -5.86 6.93
CA THR A 208 7.01 -5.08 5.69
C THR A 208 8.24 -4.21 5.64
N VAL A 209 9.00 -4.33 4.55
CA VAL A 209 10.20 -3.52 4.30
C VAL A 209 9.93 -2.64 3.11
N CYS A 210 10.25 -1.36 3.25
CA CYS A 210 10.18 -0.36 2.19
C CYS A 210 11.60 0.13 1.91
N MET A 211 12.00 0.17 0.64
CA MET A 211 13.34 0.56 0.26
C MET A 211 13.40 1.27 -1.09
N LEU A 212 14.50 2.01 -1.24
CA LEU A 212 14.95 2.68 -2.45
C LEU A 212 15.97 1.73 -3.11
N PRO A 213 15.60 0.99 -4.18
CA PRO A 213 16.41 -0.10 -4.71
C PRO A 213 17.71 0.37 -5.37
N ASN A 214 17.77 1.57 -5.96
CA ASN A 214 19.00 2.07 -6.59
C ASN A 214 20.01 2.59 -5.58
N ILE A 215 19.52 3.21 -4.50
CA ILE A 215 20.35 3.76 -3.41
C ILE A 215 20.68 2.68 -2.37
N ASP A 216 19.97 1.54 -2.42
CA ASP A 216 20.02 0.45 -1.45
C ASP A 216 19.75 0.93 -0.01
N GLN A 217 18.79 1.83 0.14
CA GLN A 217 18.44 2.44 1.42
C GLN A 217 17.02 2.07 1.84
N VAL A 218 16.89 1.54 3.06
CA VAL A 218 15.59 1.24 3.67
C VAL A 218 14.95 2.53 4.18
N THR A 219 13.73 2.82 3.76
CA THR A 219 12.96 3.99 4.20
C THR A 219 12.16 3.68 5.46
N GLN A 220 11.53 2.52 5.50
CA GLN A 220 10.66 2.12 6.60
C GLN A 220 10.64 0.59 6.77
N ILE A 221 10.62 0.15 8.02
CA ILE A 221 10.36 -1.23 8.40
C ILE A 221 9.15 -1.23 9.33
N TRP A 222 8.17 -2.08 9.03
CA TRP A 222 7.00 -2.29 9.85
C TRP A 222 6.89 -3.76 10.25
N VAL A 223 6.92 -4.03 11.55
CA VAL A 223 6.82 -5.38 12.09
C VAL A 223 5.58 -5.47 12.98
N THR A 224 4.77 -6.49 12.77
CA THR A 224 3.62 -6.79 13.63
C THR A 224 3.66 -8.27 14.00
N GLY A 225 3.38 -8.60 15.25
CA GLY A 225 3.34 -9.99 15.74
C GLY A 225 4.59 -10.40 16.53
N LYS A 226 4.74 -11.70 16.75
CA LYS A 226 5.80 -12.29 17.57
C LYS A 226 6.76 -13.08 16.69
N VAL A 227 8.00 -12.62 16.60
CA VAL A 227 9.08 -13.26 15.85
C VAL A 227 10.37 -13.14 16.65
N PRO A 228 11.21 -14.19 16.75
CA PRO A 228 12.54 -14.07 17.33
C PRO A 228 13.44 -13.18 16.44
N CYS A 229 14.39 -12.49 17.06
CA CYS A 229 15.25 -11.52 16.36
C CYS A 229 16.09 -12.14 15.23
N GLU A 230 16.52 -13.40 15.38
CA GLU A 230 17.31 -14.11 14.36
C GLU A 230 16.50 -14.33 13.07
N GLN A 231 15.27 -14.81 13.20
CA GLN A 231 14.37 -14.98 12.06
C GLN A 231 13.97 -13.63 11.45
N LEU A 232 13.86 -12.57 12.27
CA LEU A 232 13.58 -11.23 11.75
C LEU A 232 14.70 -10.74 10.83
N THR A 233 15.97 -10.94 11.19
CA THR A 233 17.09 -10.52 10.33
C THR A 233 17.10 -11.25 8.99
N GLU A 234 16.76 -12.53 8.99
CA GLU A 234 16.60 -13.32 7.76
C GLU A 234 15.46 -12.79 6.90
N ALA A 235 14.30 -12.49 7.51
CA ALA A 235 13.15 -11.93 6.80
C ALA A 235 13.46 -10.58 6.15
N LEU A 236 14.22 -9.72 6.84
CA LEU A 236 14.61 -8.41 6.32
C LEU A 236 15.52 -8.55 5.10
N ALA A 237 16.48 -9.49 5.14
CA ALA A 237 17.36 -9.77 4.01
C ALA A 237 16.57 -10.31 2.80
N LEU A 238 15.69 -11.29 3.04
CA LEU A 238 14.81 -11.84 1.99
C LEU A 238 13.90 -10.77 1.38
N CYS A 239 13.31 -9.89 2.20
CA CYS A 239 12.53 -8.77 1.72
C CYS A 239 13.35 -7.81 0.85
N ALA A 240 14.58 -7.51 1.25
CA ALA A 240 15.46 -6.62 0.51
C ALA A 240 15.93 -7.20 -0.83
N ASP A 241 16.16 -8.52 -0.89
CA ASP A 241 16.51 -9.17 -2.15
C ASP A 241 15.31 -9.24 -3.10
N ALA A 242 14.11 -9.50 -2.56
CA ALA A 242 12.89 -9.55 -3.35
C ALA A 242 12.52 -8.20 -3.98
N THR A 243 12.66 -7.09 -3.24
CA THR A 243 12.42 -5.74 -3.76
C THR A 243 13.43 -5.34 -4.84
N ARG A 244 14.70 -5.72 -4.71
CA ARG A 244 15.71 -5.54 -5.78
C ARG A 244 15.33 -6.30 -7.03
N ALA A 245 14.97 -7.57 -6.89
CA ALA A 245 14.50 -8.39 -8.02
C ALA A 245 13.21 -7.84 -8.65
N LEU A 246 12.29 -7.29 -7.84
CA LEU A 246 11.07 -6.65 -8.33
C LEU A 246 11.39 -5.39 -9.13
N TYR A 247 12.37 -4.59 -8.68
CA TYR A 247 12.79 -3.38 -9.38
C TYR A 247 13.28 -3.69 -10.80
N ASP A 248 14.24 -4.61 -10.91
CA ASP A 248 14.90 -4.94 -12.17
C ASP A 248 13.94 -5.56 -13.19
N ASN A 249 13.05 -6.45 -12.73
CA ASN A 249 12.17 -7.20 -13.62
C ASN A 249 10.92 -6.43 -14.04
N MET A 250 10.31 -5.67 -13.12
CA MET A 250 8.96 -5.11 -13.32
C MET A 250 8.94 -3.60 -13.40
N ILE A 251 9.71 -2.92 -12.55
CA ILE A 251 9.57 -1.47 -12.37
C ILE A 251 10.43 -0.71 -13.38
N LYS A 252 11.68 -1.13 -13.56
CA LYS A 252 12.58 -0.54 -14.54
C LYS A 252 11.96 -0.43 -15.95
N PRO A 253 11.38 -1.48 -16.56
CA PRO A 253 10.76 -1.35 -17.88
C PRO A 253 9.54 -0.41 -17.89
N VAL A 254 8.79 -0.35 -16.79
CA VAL A 254 7.65 0.57 -16.68
C VAL A 254 8.12 2.02 -16.60
N LEU A 255 9.21 2.30 -15.87
CA LEU A 255 9.80 3.63 -15.78
C LEU A 255 10.37 4.07 -17.14
N GLU A 256 11.03 3.17 -17.86
CA GLU A 256 11.53 3.44 -19.22
C GLU A 256 10.40 3.74 -20.21
N ALA A 257 9.23 3.10 -20.05
CA ALA A 257 8.04 3.37 -20.88
C ALA A 257 7.36 4.72 -20.56
N LEU A 258 7.70 5.36 -19.45
CA LEU A 258 7.13 6.64 -19.00
C LEU A 258 7.95 7.87 -19.40
N GLN A 259 9.19 7.67 -19.87
CA GLN A 259 10.09 8.72 -20.37
C GLN A 259 9.81 9.05 -21.84
#